data_AF-A0A2H0RDL1-F1
#
_entry.id   AF-A0A2H0RDL1-F1
#
_cell.length_a   1.000
_cell.length_b   1.000
_cell.length_c   1.000
_cell.angle_alpha   90.00
_cell.angle_beta   90.00
_cell.angle_gamma   90.00
#
_symmetry.space_group_name_H-M   'P 1'
#
loop_
_entity.id
_entity.type
_entity.pdbx_description
1 polymer ?
#
loop_
_entity_poly.entity_id
_entity_poly.type
_entity_poly.pdbx_seq_one_letter_code
_entity_poly.pdbx_strand_id
1 'polypeptide(L)'
;MKLLRKKEQKKDHGIAQNINGIFKKGQRVLIIDDVVSSHAFTKIKAINVLKKCGLKVIPKIIVVVDREEGGKEKLKKSKYDLVSLFRFGDILKLYFLKKLITKMEHENSLKYSKIAKAFSLR
;
A
#
# COMPACT_ATOMS: atom_id res chain seq x y z
N MET A 1 5.36 -6.93 19.85
CA MET A 1 4.47 -6.54 18.73
C MET A 1 3.84 -7.81 18.15
N LYS A 2 2.51 -7.88 17.94
CA LYS A 2 1.85 -9.07 17.35
C LYS A 2 1.59 -8.84 15.86
N LEU A 3 1.98 -9.80 15.03
CA LEU A 3 1.71 -9.75 13.58
C LEU A 3 0.32 -10.31 13.29
N LEU A 4 -0.48 -9.55 12.57
CA LEU A 4 -1.75 -9.99 12.01
C LEU A 4 -1.58 -10.11 10.49
N ARG A 5 -2.04 -11.22 9.91
CA ARG A 5 -1.99 -11.44 8.46
C ARG A 5 -3.40 -11.51 7.88
N LYS A 6 -3.60 -10.97 6.69
CA LYS A 6 -4.84 -11.17 5.93
C LYS A 6 -4.93 -12.64 5.54
N LYS A 7 -6.10 -13.26 5.71
CA LYS A 7 -6.35 -14.63 5.25
C LYS A 7 -6.66 -14.60 3.74
N GLU A 8 -6.14 -15.54 2.97
CA GLU A 8 -6.56 -15.74 1.57
C GLU A 8 -8.03 -16.17 1.55
N GLN A 9 -8.83 -15.59 0.65
CA GLN A 9 -10.28 -15.79 0.62
C GLN A 9 -10.60 -17.26 0.31
N LYS A 10 -11.20 -17.97 1.28
CA LYS A 10 -12.21 -18.99 0.96
C LYS A 10 -13.55 -18.26 0.87
N LYS A 11 -14.39 -18.67 -0.09
CA LYS A 11 -15.66 -18.03 -0.50
C LYS A 11 -16.77 -18.09 0.58
N ASP A 12 -16.50 -17.75 1.84
CA ASP A 12 -17.50 -17.87 2.90
C ASP A 12 -17.68 -16.63 3.78
N HIS A 13 -18.94 -16.37 4.08
CA HIS A 13 -19.46 -15.11 4.59
C HIS A 13 -19.28 -14.98 6.11
N GLY A 14 -18.12 -14.50 6.55
CA GLY A 14 -17.89 -14.11 7.95
C GLY A 14 -16.89 -12.96 8.10
N ILE A 15 -17.31 -11.84 8.69
CA ILE A 15 -16.49 -10.60 8.82
C ILE A 15 -15.23 -10.83 9.68
N ALA A 16 -15.32 -11.66 10.73
CA ALA A 16 -14.22 -11.99 11.63
C ALA A 16 -13.28 -13.11 11.11
N GLN A 17 -13.63 -13.78 10.02
CA GLN A 17 -12.86 -14.92 9.49
C GLN A 17 -11.67 -14.51 8.60
N ASN A 18 -11.47 -13.21 8.37
CA ASN A 18 -10.54 -12.67 7.36
C ASN A 18 -9.15 -12.26 7.89
N ILE A 19 -8.90 -12.39 9.20
CA ILE A 19 -7.63 -12.01 9.83
C ILE A 19 -7.08 -13.21 10.61
N ASN A 20 -5.86 -13.62 10.30
CA ASN A 20 -5.11 -14.60 11.07
C ASN A 20 -4.35 -13.88 12.20
N GLY A 21 -4.52 -14.37 13.43
CA GLY A 21 -3.77 -13.93 14.61
C GLY A 21 -4.66 -13.59 15.81
N ILE A 22 -4.05 -13.48 16.99
CA ILE A 22 -4.75 -13.19 18.25
C ILE A 22 -4.71 -11.68 18.50
N PHE A 23 -5.89 -11.07 18.61
CA PHE A 23 -6.05 -9.64 18.92
C PHE A 23 -7.20 -9.41 19.90
N LYS A 24 -7.15 -8.27 20.60
CA LYS A 24 -8.22 -7.81 21.49
C LYS A 24 -8.92 -6.59 20.90
N LYS A 25 -10.23 -6.45 21.14
CA LYS A 25 -10.97 -5.23 20.79
C LYS A 25 -10.28 -4.01 21.45
N GLY A 26 -10.26 -2.89 20.74
CA GLY A 26 -9.60 -1.65 21.16
C GLY A 26 -8.09 -1.62 20.93
N GLN A 27 -7.46 -2.75 20.58
CA GLN A 27 -6.02 -2.79 20.31
C GLN A 27 -5.67 -1.96 19.07
N ARG A 28 -4.53 -1.25 19.14
CA ARG A 28 -4.01 -0.47 18.02
C ARG A 28 -3.31 -1.36 17.00
N VAL A 29 -3.51 -1.08 15.72
CA VAL A 29 -2.88 -1.81 14.60
C VAL A 29 -2.28 -0.83 13.60
N LEU A 30 -1.07 -1.14 13.13
CA LEU A 30 -0.39 -0.45 12.05
C LEU A 30 -0.41 -1.34 10.80
N ILE A 31 -0.65 -0.75 9.64
CA ILE A 31 -0.61 -1.47 8.37
C ILE A 31 0.79 -1.34 7.79
N ILE A 32 1.38 -2.50 7.48
CA ILE A 32 2.67 -2.63 6.80
C ILE A 32 2.42 -3.43 5.53
N ASP A 33 3.01 -3.01 4.42
CA ASP A 33 2.93 -3.70 3.13
C ASP A 33 4.27 -3.61 2.39
N ASP A 34 4.45 -4.40 1.33
CA ASP A 34 5.63 -4.32 0.48
C ASP A 34 5.58 -3.08 -0.43
N VAL A 35 4.47 -2.91 -1.16
CA VAL A 35 4.33 -1.91 -2.22
C VAL A 35 3.00 -1.15 -2.14
N VAL A 36 3.02 0.09 -2.60
CA VAL A 36 1.81 0.83 -2.99
C VAL A 36 1.89 1.19 -4.46
N SER A 37 0.79 0.95 -5.17
CA SER A 37 0.57 1.30 -6.58
C SER A 37 -0.75 2.07 -6.72
N SER A 38 -1.31 2.14 -7.93
CA SER A 38 -2.66 2.66 -8.19
C SER A 38 -3.78 1.89 -7.45
N HIS A 39 -3.51 0.66 -7.02
CA HIS A 39 -4.47 -0.24 -6.35
C HIS A 39 -4.53 -0.03 -4.83
N ALA A 40 -4.30 1.19 -4.34
CA ALA A 40 -4.30 1.51 -2.91
C ALA A 40 -5.63 1.20 -2.17
N PHE A 41 -6.74 1.01 -2.91
CA PHE A 41 -8.04 0.61 -2.34
C PHE A 41 -7.97 -0.72 -1.58
N THR A 42 -7.02 -1.61 -1.89
CA THR A 42 -6.84 -2.88 -1.19
C THR A 42 -6.52 -2.67 0.29
N LYS A 43 -5.73 -1.63 0.61
CA LYS A 43 -5.44 -1.24 1.99
C LYS A 43 -6.65 -0.65 2.68
N ILE A 44 -7.45 0.16 1.98
CA ILE A 44 -8.72 0.70 2.52
C ILE A 44 -9.69 -0.44 2.87
N LYS A 45 -9.79 -1.47 2.01
CA LYS A 45 -10.58 -2.68 2.31
C LYS A 45 -10.08 -3.37 3.58
N ALA A 46 -8.76 -3.54 3.74
CA ALA A 46 -8.18 -4.13 4.94
C ALA A 46 -8.46 -3.29 6.20
N ILE A 47 -8.32 -1.97 6.12
CA ILE A 47 -8.67 -1.02 7.20
C ILE A 47 -10.11 -1.24 7.67
N ASN A 48 -11.05 -1.33 6.73
CA ASN A 48 -12.46 -1.51 7.05
C ASN A 48 -12.73 -2.84 7.76
N VAL A 49 -12.06 -3.92 7.36
CA VAL A 49 -12.14 -5.22 8.06
C VAL A 49 -11.58 -5.10 9.47
N LEU A 50 -10.39 -4.51 9.65
CA LEU A 50 -9.78 -4.32 10.97
C LEU A 50 -10.69 -3.50 11.91
N LYS A 51 -11.29 -2.41 11.41
CA LYS A 51 -12.24 -1.59 12.16
C LYS A 51 -13.48 -2.39 12.57
N LYS A 52 -14.04 -3.20 11.67
CA LYS A 52 -15.19 -4.09 11.97
C LYS A 52 -14.86 -5.14 13.04
N CYS A 53 -13.61 -5.57 13.13
CA CYS A 53 -13.13 -6.44 14.19
C CYS A 53 -12.87 -5.72 15.53
N GLY A 54 -13.16 -4.41 15.61
CA GLY A 54 -12.99 -3.60 16.81
C GLY A 54 -11.56 -3.11 17.03
N LEU A 55 -10.69 -3.17 16.03
CA LEU A 55 -9.31 -2.66 16.14
C LEU A 55 -9.23 -1.17 15.83
N LYS A 56 -8.33 -0.47 16.53
CA LYS A 56 -8.03 0.95 16.31
C LYS A 56 -6.89 1.06 15.29
N VAL A 57 -7.25 1.29 14.03
CA VAL A 57 -6.25 1.45 12.97
C VAL A 57 -5.54 2.80 13.12
N ILE A 58 -4.21 2.76 13.18
CA ILE A 58 -3.37 3.97 13.20
C ILE A 58 -3.50 4.67 11.82
N PRO A 59 -3.66 6.00 11.74
CA PRO A 59 -3.85 6.74 10.48
C PRO A 59 -2.55 6.86 9.65
N LYS A 60 -1.71 5.82 9.67
CA LYS A 60 -0.47 5.70 8.91
C LYS A 60 -0.38 4.31 8.29
N ILE A 61 0.22 4.25 7.12
CA ILE A 61 0.52 3.02 6.39
C ILE A 61 1.99 3.07 6.04
N ILE A 62 2.74 2.02 6.38
CA ILE A 62 4.15 1.91 6.05
C ILE A 62 4.32 0.93 4.89
N VAL A 63 5.09 1.32 3.88
CA VAL A 63 5.49 0.40 2.80
C VAL A 63 6.98 0.48 2.51
N VAL A 64 7.52 -0.57 1.88
CA VAL A 64 8.89 -0.53 1.39
C VAL A 64 8.97 0.39 0.16
N VAL A 65 8.08 0.22 -0.82
CA VAL A 65 8.12 0.98 -2.08
C VAL A 65 6.79 1.68 -2.39
N ASP A 66 6.84 2.98 -2.64
CA ASP A 66 5.76 3.72 -3.30
C ASP A 66 6.06 3.80 -4.81
N ARG A 67 5.19 3.20 -5.65
CA ARG A 67 5.31 3.24 -7.12
C ARG A 67 4.98 4.60 -7.74
N GLU A 68 4.48 5.53 -6.94
CA GLU A 68 4.09 6.89 -7.34
C GLU A 68 2.92 6.92 -8.34
N GLU A 69 2.11 5.87 -8.37
CA GLU A 69 0.98 5.66 -9.30
C GLU A 69 -0.36 6.17 -8.75
N GLY A 70 -0.34 7.21 -7.91
CA GLY A 70 -1.56 7.80 -7.32
C GLY A 70 -2.05 7.13 -6.03
N GLY A 71 -1.34 6.11 -5.54
CA GLY A 71 -1.73 5.39 -4.34
C GLY A 71 -1.67 6.24 -3.07
N LYS A 72 -0.62 7.05 -2.92
CA LYS A 72 -0.46 7.99 -1.80
C LYS A 72 -1.64 8.96 -1.68
N GLU A 73 -2.06 9.54 -2.80
CA GLU A 73 -3.16 10.50 -2.87
C GLU A 73 -4.49 9.84 -2.51
N LYS A 74 -4.75 8.61 -2.99
CA LYS A 74 -5.94 7.83 -2.63
C LYS A 74 -6.02 7.55 -1.12
N LEU A 75 -4.89 7.18 -0.52
CA LEU A 75 -4.81 6.94 0.92
C LEU A 75 -5.02 8.24 1.70
N LYS A 76 -4.42 9.35 1.24
CA LYS A 76 -4.58 10.66 1.86
C LYS A 76 -6.03 11.15 1.81
N LYS A 77 -6.73 10.98 0.68
CA LYS A 77 -8.19 11.23 0.55
C LYS A 77 -9.00 10.43 1.57
N SER A 78 -8.51 9.24 1.94
CA SER A 78 -9.12 8.38 2.96
C SER A 78 -8.64 8.66 4.39
N LYS A 79 -7.90 9.75 4.62
CA LYS A 79 -7.33 10.16 5.91
C LYS A 79 -6.25 9.22 6.47
N TYR A 80 -5.49 8.55 5.59
CA TYR A 80 -4.32 7.75 5.96
C TYR A 80 -3.06 8.28 5.27
N ASP A 81 -2.01 8.52 6.05
CA ASP A 81 -0.72 8.94 5.51
C ASP A 81 0.12 7.73 5.08
N LEU A 82 0.65 7.77 3.86
CA LEU A 82 1.62 6.79 3.39
C LEU A 82 3.04 7.23 3.76
N VAL A 83 3.76 6.33 4.41
CA VAL A 83 5.20 6.40 4.66
C VAL A 83 5.86 5.31 3.83
N SER A 84 6.74 5.67 2.92
CA SER A 84 7.52 4.71 2.13
C SER A 84 9.01 4.83 2.44
N LEU A 85 9.73 3.71 2.40
CA LEU A 85 11.19 3.69 2.50
C LEU A 85 11.82 4.19 1.20
N PHE A 86 11.26 3.77 0.05
CA PHE A 86 11.70 4.16 -1.27
C PHE A 86 10.55 4.66 -2.12
N ARG A 87 10.83 5.64 -2.98
CA ARG A 87 9.97 6.01 -4.11
C ARG A 87 10.52 5.38 -5.38
N PHE A 88 9.63 4.98 -6.27
CA PHE A 88 10.01 4.35 -7.53
C PHE A 88 10.88 5.25 -8.41
N GLY A 89 10.62 6.56 -8.45
CA GLY A 89 11.50 7.50 -9.13
C GLY A 89 12.93 7.53 -8.56
N ASP A 90 13.10 7.39 -7.24
CA ASP A 90 14.43 7.33 -6.62
C ASP A 90 15.17 6.04 -6.99
N ILE A 91 14.47 4.91 -7.05
CA ILE A 91 15.02 3.61 -7.46
C ILE A 91 15.46 3.67 -8.93
N LEU A 92 14.59 4.17 -9.83
CA LEU A 92 14.92 4.31 -11.25
C LEU A 92 16.13 5.23 -11.46
N LYS A 93 16.17 6.36 -10.75
CA LYS A 93 17.31 7.28 -10.80
C LYS A 93 18.61 6.59 -10.39
N LEU A 94 18.58 5.81 -9.29
CA LEU A 94 19.75 5.05 -8.84
C LEU A 94 20.20 4.04 -9.91
N TYR A 95 19.28 3.27 -10.48
CA TYR A 95 19.60 2.26 -11.49
C TYR A 95 20.20 2.88 -12.75
N PHE A 96 19.65 4.02 -13.20
CA PHE A 96 20.19 4.75 -14.34
C PHE A 96 21.61 5.26 -14.07
N LEU A 97 21.85 5.87 -12.90
CA LEU A 97 23.18 6.34 -12.50
C LEU A 97 24.20 5.21 -12.38
N LYS A 98 23.76 4.02 -11.97
CA LYS A 98 24.58 2.80 -11.92
C LYS A 98 24.74 2.10 -13.27
N LYS A 99 24.17 2.67 -14.35
CA LYS A 99 24.16 2.09 -15.70
C LYS A 99 23.55 0.68 -15.75
N LEU A 100 22.64 0.38 -14.83
CA LEU A 100 21.90 -0.89 -14.78
C LEU A 100 20.70 -0.89 -15.74
N ILE A 101 20.24 0.30 -16.13
CA ILE A 101 19.20 0.50 -17.13
C ILE A 101 19.63 1.58 -18.11
N THR A 102 19.12 1.48 -19.34
CA THR A 102 19.30 2.47 -20.39
C THR A 102 18.49 3.74 -20.12
N LYS A 103 18.85 4.83 -20.80
CA LYS A 103 18.06 6.07 -20.78
C LYS A 103 16.60 5.82 -21.22
N MET A 104 16.41 4.99 -22.24
CA MET A 104 15.10 4.64 -22.77
C MET A 104 14.25 3.89 -21.74
N GLU A 105 14.80 2.88 -21.06
CA GLU A 105 14.09 2.15 -20.01
C GLU A 105 13.73 3.05 -18.83
N HIS A 106 14.63 3.94 -18.42
CA HIS A 106 14.38 4.92 -17.37
C HIS A 106 13.21 5.85 -17.74
N GLU A 107 13.25 6.45 -18.94
CA GLU A 107 12.22 7.37 -19.44
C GLU A 107 10.86 6.68 -19.62
N ASN A 108 10.84 5.48 -20.21
CA ASN A 108 9.62 4.69 -20.39
C ASN A 108 9.00 4.29 -19.05
N SER A 109 9.81 3.89 -18.07
CA SER A 109 9.32 3.51 -16.73
C SER A 109 8.70 4.71 -16.00
N LEU A 110 9.33 5.89 -16.08
CA LEU A 110 8.75 7.12 -15.52
C LEU A 110 7.46 7.53 -16.24
N LYS A 111 7.41 7.39 -17.58
CA LYS A 111 6.21 7.66 -18.37
C LYS A 111 5.05 6.75 -17.95
N TYR A 112 5.32 5.44 -17.78
CA TYR A 112 4.30 4.49 -17.32
C TYR A 112 3.75 4.88 -15.95
N SER A 113 4.62 5.19 -14.97
CA SER A 113 4.18 5.59 -13.63
C SER A 113 3.28 6.84 -13.68
N LYS A 114 3.64 7.85 -14.49
CA LYS A 114 2.81 9.06 -14.69
C LYS A 114 1.44 8.74 -15.31
N ILE A 115 1.38 7.86 -16.31
CA ILE A 115 0.11 7.45 -16.94
C ILE A 115 -0.75 6.69 -15.92
N ALA A 116 -0.18 5.74 -15.19
CA ALA A 116 -0.86 4.99 -14.16
C ALA A 116 -1.41 5.92 -13.07
N LYS A 117 -0.63 6.93 -12.65
CA LYS A 117 -1.07 7.98 -11.72
C LYS A 117 -2.26 8.77 -12.27
N ALA A 118 -2.19 9.24 -13.51
CA ALA A 118 -3.28 9.99 -14.12
C ALA A 118 -4.58 9.18 -14.21
N PHE A 119 -4.50 7.91 -14.61
CA PHE A 119 -5.66 7.01 -14.64
C PHE A 119 -6.21 6.73 -13.24
N SER A 120 -5.32 6.56 -12.26
CA SER A 120 -5.65 6.28 -10.87
C SER A 120 -6.43 7.41 -10.19
N LEU A 121 -6.17 8.67 -10.55
CA LEU A 121 -6.74 9.84 -9.89
C LEU A 121 -8.02 10.40 -10.53
N ARG A 122 -8.44 9.85 -11.68
CA ARG A 122 -9.78 10.06 -12.24
C ARG A 122 -10.82 9.43 -11.32
#